data_AF-A0A167IAJ6-F1
#
_entry.id   AF-A0A167IAJ6-F1
#
_cell.length_a   1.000
_cell.length_b   1.000
_cell.length_c   1.000
_cell.angle_alpha   90.00
_cell.angle_beta   90.00
_cell.angle_gamma   90.00
#
_symmetry.space_group_name_H-M   'P 1'
#
loop_
_entity.id
_entity.type
_entity.pdbx_description
1 polymer ?
#
loop_
_entity_poly.entity_id
_entity_poly.type
_entity_poly.pdbx_seq_one_letter_code
_entity_poly.pdbx_strand_id
1 'polypeptide(L)'
;MNNIQLFKKRQGSVALVLGLALALLGGCGGGGGSGGQTHALTGAAVKTIETPSSPTPAQTQALLKKGAQLNTAELARAAEAAANDGGSSNAAAKAGTKAATSLVTVYRFYNSQTTAHFYTASETEKATILATLPQFSLDGAAFYASNAVATGLSPVHRFFNTQTGVHFYTISEDEKTLVQASLPQFHYDGVAYYASKVAGSQLSPLFRFYYGSKGFHFYSNSATERDTIINTLPQYQFEGTGYFVMTANWGKSTLKLPHTGITNQQCFQVSSSALVACGSAGATALNPDQDGHRTAVNPMSYSEVAKVGGGVYARTECVRDDITGLIWEGKAASGLRAGGNTYTNYDDVTQRQRHGGAGVGYVNPTTVEINEASNSVGYMNYVNSVALCGLTNWRIPSADELMGIIDYGTNFPAITVNMAWYPNTSRASYWTSSGFSASSYEAWAPYFGAGSTSNRYPRDLSYPVRLVSGRRF
;
A
#
# COMPACT_ATOMS: atom_id res chain seq x y z
N MET A 1 56.96 44.60 20.61
CA MET A 1 56.10 45.09 21.69
C MET A 1 55.19 43.95 22.13
N ASN A 2 55.42 43.47 23.36
CA ASN A 2 54.64 42.56 24.23
C ASN A 2 54.04 41.28 23.59
N ASN A 3 54.63 40.07 23.67
CA ASN A 3 55.08 39.22 24.81
C ASN A 3 54.00 38.78 25.82
N ILE A 4 53.89 37.44 25.96
CA ILE A 4 53.52 36.53 27.10
C ILE A 4 52.88 35.29 26.42
N GLN A 5 53.43 34.07 26.25
CA GLN A 5 54.36 33.16 26.93
C GLN A 5 53.87 32.45 28.21
N LEU A 6 53.80 31.12 28.10
CA LEU A 6 53.78 30.02 29.11
C LEU A 6 52.51 29.86 30.00
N PHE A 7 51.96 28.65 30.21
CA PHE A 7 52.61 27.48 30.83
C PHE A 7 52.00 26.11 30.43
N LYS A 8 52.88 25.10 30.35
CA LYS A 8 52.60 23.65 30.30
C LYS A 8 52.01 23.14 31.63
N LYS A 9 51.12 22.14 31.57
CA LYS A 9 51.10 21.03 32.54
C LYS A 9 50.58 19.74 31.91
N ARG A 10 51.47 18.74 31.80
CA ARG A 10 51.13 17.32 31.68
C ARG A 10 50.72 16.81 33.06
N GLN A 11 49.59 16.11 33.16
CA GLN A 11 49.38 15.03 34.13
C GLN A 11 48.52 13.96 33.47
N GLY A 12 48.94 12.71 33.63
CA GLY A 12 48.25 11.53 33.10
C GLY A 12 47.29 10.90 34.09
N SER A 13 46.59 9.90 33.56
CA SER A 13 45.93 8.78 34.23
C SER A 13 44.62 9.08 34.99
N VAL A 14 43.53 8.47 34.54
CA VAL A 14 42.88 7.29 35.17
C VAL A 14 41.48 7.13 34.55
N ALA A 15 41.17 5.92 34.10
CA ALA A 15 39.86 5.49 33.65
C ALA A 15 38.89 5.41 34.84
N LEU A 16 37.65 5.89 34.66
CA LEU A 16 36.57 5.63 35.60
C LEU A 16 35.30 5.24 34.83
N VAL A 17 35.00 3.95 34.85
CA VAL A 17 33.73 3.37 34.44
C VAL A 17 32.78 3.50 35.64
N LEU A 18 31.71 4.29 35.50
CA LEU A 18 30.65 4.35 36.51
C LEU A 18 29.51 3.43 36.08
N GLY A 19 29.43 2.26 36.73
CA GLY A 19 28.22 1.45 36.77
C GLY A 19 27.36 1.90 37.95
N LEU A 20 26.12 2.31 37.68
CA LEU A 20 25.14 2.61 38.72
C LEU A 20 24.08 1.50 38.73
N ALA A 21 24.19 0.60 39.70
CA ALA A 21 23.12 -0.29 40.10
C ALA A 21 22.30 0.39 41.21
N LEU A 22 20.98 0.42 41.06
CA LEU A 22 20.07 0.74 42.16
C LEU A 22 19.04 -0.39 42.25
N ALA A 23 19.01 -1.04 43.40
CA ALA A 23 18.08 -2.09 43.78
C ALA A 23 17.18 -1.61 44.93
N LEU A 24 16.21 -2.48 45.27
CA LEU A 24 15.25 -2.54 46.40
C LEU A 24 13.81 -2.29 45.92
N LEU A 25 12.81 -3.13 46.22
CA LEU A 25 12.48 -3.94 47.42
C LEU A 25 11.82 -5.28 46.97
N GLY A 26 11.72 -6.39 47.70
CA GLY A 26 11.89 -6.71 49.12
C GLY A 26 10.70 -7.54 49.64
N GLY A 27 10.95 -8.77 50.13
CA GLY A 27 10.09 -9.57 51.03
C GLY A 27 9.45 -10.83 50.41
N CYS A 28 9.24 -11.96 51.09
CA CYS A 28 9.66 -12.51 52.40
C CYS A 28 9.21 -14.00 52.49
N GLY A 29 9.89 -14.83 53.30
CA GLY A 29 9.46 -16.16 53.80
C GLY A 29 10.15 -17.35 53.09
N GLY A 30 10.98 -18.22 53.69
CA GLY A 30 11.05 -18.82 55.05
C GLY A 30 10.39 -20.21 55.00
N GLY A 31 10.92 -21.35 55.45
CA GLY A 31 12.14 -21.81 56.13
C GLY A 31 11.98 -23.32 56.48
N GLY A 32 13.06 -23.99 56.93
CA GLY A 32 13.06 -25.34 57.55
C GLY A 32 13.19 -26.53 56.58
N GLY A 33 13.97 -27.60 56.80
CA GLY A 33 14.73 -28.08 57.95
C GLY A 33 15.53 -29.34 57.54
N SER A 34 16.37 -29.77 58.47
CA SER A 34 17.50 -30.72 58.43
C SER A 34 17.23 -32.19 58.08
N GLY A 35 18.26 -32.88 57.56
CA GLY A 35 18.40 -34.33 57.62
C GLY A 35 19.59 -34.86 56.81
N GLY A 36 20.67 -35.25 57.47
CA GLY A 36 21.93 -35.66 56.82
C GLY A 36 21.91 -37.08 56.23
N GLN A 37 22.90 -37.35 55.38
CA GLN A 37 23.76 -38.53 55.49
C GLN A 37 24.97 -38.40 54.55
N THR A 38 26.15 -38.63 55.11
CA THR A 38 27.44 -38.66 54.42
C THR A 38 27.61 -40.00 53.72
N HIS A 39 27.70 -39.99 52.39
CA HIS A 39 28.31 -41.07 51.62
C HIS A 39 29.51 -40.52 50.87
N ALA A 40 30.70 -40.95 51.29
CA ALA A 40 31.94 -40.73 50.57
C ALA A 40 31.92 -41.59 49.29
N LEU A 41 31.98 -40.94 48.14
CA LEU A 41 32.30 -41.59 46.86
C LEU A 41 33.45 -40.83 46.21
N THR A 42 34.59 -41.53 46.23
CA THR A 42 35.69 -41.58 45.26
C THR A 42 35.64 -40.60 44.08
N GLY A 43 36.79 -39.95 43.86
CA GLY A 43 37.03 -38.91 42.87
C GLY A 43 36.43 -39.18 41.49
N ALA A 44 35.50 -38.31 41.10
CA ALA A 44 35.18 -38.02 39.73
C ALA A 44 35.76 -36.63 39.40
N ALA A 45 36.46 -36.53 38.28
CA ALA A 45 37.00 -35.28 37.78
C ALA A 45 35.91 -34.20 37.80
N VAL A 46 36.19 -33.09 38.49
CA VAL A 46 35.38 -31.88 38.38
C VAL A 46 35.49 -31.42 36.94
N LYS A 47 34.49 -31.79 36.13
CA LYS A 47 34.28 -31.19 34.83
C LYS A 47 33.87 -29.77 35.13
N THR A 48 34.81 -28.84 34.95
CA THR A 48 34.55 -27.40 34.97
C THR A 48 33.28 -27.18 34.17
N ILE A 49 32.22 -26.72 34.83
CA ILE A 49 31.06 -26.18 34.13
C ILE A 49 31.59 -24.87 33.53
N GLU A 50 32.11 -24.95 32.32
CA GLU A 50 32.37 -23.77 31.52
C GLU A 50 31.02 -23.06 31.40
N THR A 51 30.93 -21.87 31.99
CA THR A 51 29.93 -20.88 31.58
C THR A 51 29.96 -20.84 30.06
N PRO A 52 28.80 -20.92 29.37
CA PRO A 52 28.80 -20.97 27.91
C PRO A 52 29.58 -19.76 27.39
N SER A 53 30.77 -20.02 26.85
CA SER A 53 31.64 -18.97 26.35
C SER A 53 30.91 -18.27 25.22
N SER A 54 30.98 -16.94 25.20
CA SER A 54 30.34 -16.17 24.12
C SER A 54 30.91 -16.66 22.77
N PRO A 55 30.05 -16.94 21.78
CA PRO A 55 30.52 -17.45 20.50
C PRO A 55 31.50 -16.46 19.87
N THR A 56 32.55 -16.97 19.23
CA THR A 56 33.48 -16.15 18.45
C THR A 56 32.74 -15.38 17.34
N PRO A 57 33.31 -14.30 16.78
CA PRO A 57 32.68 -13.59 15.67
C PRO A 57 32.34 -14.50 14.47
N ALA A 58 33.19 -15.47 14.16
CA ALA A 58 32.94 -16.44 13.09
C ALA A 58 31.77 -17.39 13.42
N GLN A 59 31.69 -17.88 14.66
CA GLN A 59 30.56 -18.69 15.11
C GLN A 59 29.26 -17.88 15.14
N THR A 60 29.31 -16.62 15.57
CA THR A 60 28.17 -15.69 15.56
C THR A 60 27.66 -15.50 14.13
N GLN A 61 28.54 -15.24 13.17
CA GLN A 61 28.17 -15.12 11.75
C GLN A 61 27.54 -16.41 11.20
N ALA A 62 28.10 -17.58 11.53
CA ALA A 62 27.54 -18.87 11.11
C ALA A 62 26.15 -19.12 11.69
N LEU A 63 25.93 -18.77 12.96
CA LEU A 63 24.62 -18.87 13.62
C LEU A 63 23.59 -17.91 13.03
N LEU A 64 23.96 -16.66 12.73
CA LEU A 64 23.06 -15.71 12.07
C LEU A 64 22.71 -16.16 10.65
N LYS A 65 23.67 -16.70 9.89
CA LYS A 65 23.41 -17.30 8.57
C LYS A 65 22.46 -18.50 8.66
N LYS A 66 22.63 -19.36 9.68
CA LYS A 66 21.69 -20.46 9.95
C LYS A 66 20.31 -19.90 10.31
N GLY A 67 20.24 -18.81 11.07
CA GLY A 67 19.02 -18.05 11.35
C GLY A 67 18.29 -17.64 10.07
N ALA A 68 19.00 -17.07 9.11
CA ALA A 68 18.43 -16.68 7.82
C ALA A 68 17.84 -17.86 7.03
N GLN A 69 18.49 -19.02 7.09
CA GLN A 69 17.98 -20.26 6.48
C GLN A 69 16.71 -20.74 7.19
N LEU A 70 16.65 -20.66 8.52
CA LEU A 70 15.45 -20.99 9.30
C LEU A 70 14.29 -20.05 8.97
N ASN A 71 14.55 -18.73 8.90
CA ASN A 71 13.56 -17.76 8.46
C ASN A 71 13.03 -18.11 7.07
N THR A 72 13.90 -18.44 6.12
CA THR A 72 13.50 -18.80 4.75
C THR A 72 12.63 -20.05 4.75
N ALA A 73 13.01 -21.09 5.49
CA ALA A 73 12.25 -22.33 5.61
C ALA A 73 10.89 -22.13 6.30
N GLU A 74 10.79 -21.21 7.26
CA GLU A 74 9.52 -20.88 7.92
C GLU A 74 8.57 -20.10 7.01
N LEU A 75 9.07 -19.14 6.23
CA LEU A 75 8.27 -18.45 5.20
C LEU A 75 7.75 -19.44 4.15
N ALA A 76 8.59 -20.38 3.69
CA ALA A 76 8.20 -21.40 2.72
C ALA A 76 7.09 -22.30 3.26
N ARG A 77 7.24 -22.82 4.49
CA ARG A 77 6.18 -23.60 5.17
C ARG A 77 4.88 -22.82 5.33
N ALA A 78 4.97 -21.53 5.68
CA ALA A 78 3.79 -20.68 5.80
C ALA A 78 3.09 -20.47 4.45
N ALA A 79 3.86 -20.32 3.37
CA ALA A 79 3.32 -20.18 2.01
C ALA A 79 2.66 -21.47 1.52
N GLU A 80 3.27 -22.63 1.76
CA GLU A 80 2.68 -23.95 1.43
C GLU A 80 1.39 -24.21 2.23
N ALA A 81 1.39 -23.89 3.53
CA ALA A 81 0.19 -24.00 4.36
C ALA A 81 -0.94 -23.09 3.86
N ALA A 82 -0.62 -21.86 3.42
CA ALA A 82 -1.59 -20.95 2.85
C ALA A 82 -2.13 -21.41 1.48
N ALA A 83 -1.33 -22.13 0.68
CA ALA A 83 -1.74 -22.67 -0.61
C ALA A 83 -2.67 -23.90 -0.47
N ASN A 84 -2.44 -24.73 0.54
CA ASN A 84 -3.21 -25.97 0.77
C ASN A 84 -4.60 -25.74 1.41
N ASP A 85 -4.90 -24.55 1.93
CA ASP A 85 -6.20 -24.17 2.51
C ASP A 85 -7.29 -23.83 1.44
N GLY A 86 -7.13 -24.31 0.21
CA GLY A 86 -8.24 -24.46 -0.76
C GLY A 86 -9.09 -23.22 -1.07
N GLY A 87 -8.52 -22.01 -1.09
CA GLY A 87 -9.23 -20.80 -1.51
C GLY A 87 -9.55 -19.78 -0.42
N SER A 88 -8.60 -19.53 0.50
CA SER A 88 -8.69 -18.41 1.42
C SER A 88 -7.87 -17.19 0.96
N SER A 89 -8.20 -16.64 -0.21
CA SER A 89 -8.07 -15.19 -0.43
C SER A 89 -8.86 -14.39 0.62
N ASN A 90 -9.74 -15.07 1.38
CA ASN A 90 -10.52 -14.57 2.50
C ASN A 90 -9.79 -14.46 3.84
N ALA A 91 -8.63 -15.10 4.09
CA ALA A 91 -7.91 -14.92 5.36
C ALA A 91 -7.18 -13.57 5.40
N ALA A 92 -6.50 -13.22 4.31
CA ALA A 92 -5.90 -11.90 4.12
C ALA A 92 -6.98 -10.80 3.97
N ALA A 93 -8.12 -11.09 3.33
CA ALA A 93 -9.21 -10.14 3.18
C ALA A 93 -10.07 -9.95 4.46
N LYS A 94 -10.30 -11.01 5.27
CA LYS A 94 -10.97 -10.89 6.59
C LYS A 94 -10.09 -10.19 7.64
N ALA A 95 -8.76 -10.25 7.49
CA ALA A 95 -7.85 -9.45 8.30
C ALA A 95 -7.97 -7.95 7.97
N GLY A 96 -8.32 -7.60 6.72
CA GLY A 96 -8.37 -6.22 6.23
C GLY A 96 -9.38 -5.30 6.94
N THR A 97 -10.53 -5.82 7.40
CA THR A 97 -11.55 -5.01 8.09
C THR A 97 -11.27 -4.77 9.57
N LYS A 98 -10.43 -5.58 10.22
CA LYS A 98 -10.04 -5.40 11.64
C LYS A 98 -8.63 -4.83 11.82
N ALA A 99 -7.75 -4.96 10.83
CA ALA A 99 -6.37 -4.46 10.89
C ALA A 99 -6.22 -2.99 10.47
N ALA A 100 -7.19 -2.40 9.76
CA ALA A 100 -7.13 -1.00 9.31
C ALA A 100 -7.07 0.02 10.47
N THR A 101 -7.51 -0.35 11.68
CA THR A 101 -7.43 0.49 12.89
C THR A 101 -6.10 0.38 13.65
N SER A 102 -5.23 -0.55 13.25
CA SER A 102 -3.97 -0.89 13.95
C SER A 102 -2.73 -0.74 13.06
N LEU A 103 -2.91 -0.17 11.86
CA LEU A 103 -1.80 0.14 10.96
C LEU A 103 -0.95 1.28 11.56
N VAL A 104 0.34 1.04 11.69
CA VAL A 104 1.33 1.97 12.21
C VAL A 104 2.48 2.14 11.24
N THR A 105 3.09 3.32 11.27
CA THR A 105 4.31 3.61 10.53
C THR A 105 5.51 3.06 11.29
N VAL A 106 6.38 2.32 10.61
CA VAL A 106 7.70 1.95 11.13
C VAL A 106 8.71 2.97 10.63
N TYR A 107 9.33 3.70 11.55
CA TYR A 107 10.33 4.72 11.27
C TYR A 107 11.72 4.10 11.22
N ARG A 108 12.55 4.55 10.27
CA ARG A 108 13.97 4.19 10.17
C ARG A 108 14.84 5.36 10.63
N PHE A 109 15.80 5.06 11.49
CA PHE A 109 16.83 5.99 11.91
C PHE A 109 18.19 5.46 11.50
N TYR A 110 19.07 6.34 11.04
CA TYR A 110 20.48 6.05 10.86
C TYR A 110 21.25 6.41 12.13
N ASN A 111 22.05 5.48 12.67
CA ASN A 111 22.94 5.71 13.79
C ASN A 111 24.36 5.97 13.30
N SER A 112 24.83 7.20 13.42
CA SER A 112 26.17 7.63 12.97
C SER A 112 27.34 6.96 13.73
N GLN A 113 27.13 6.46 14.95
CA GLN A 113 28.18 5.78 15.73
C GLN A 113 28.36 4.32 15.29
N THR A 114 27.26 3.59 15.09
CA THR A 114 27.31 2.17 14.70
C THR A 114 27.27 1.98 13.19
N THR A 115 26.90 3.03 12.44
CA THR A 115 26.56 3.02 11.00
C THR A 115 25.41 2.07 10.64
N ALA A 116 24.66 1.60 11.64
CA ALA A 116 23.52 0.71 11.47
C ALA A 116 22.21 1.52 11.45
N HIS A 117 21.14 0.85 11.03
CA HIS A 117 19.80 1.42 11.07
C HIS A 117 18.99 0.84 12.22
N PHE A 118 18.14 1.68 12.82
CA PHE A 118 17.20 1.32 13.86
C PHE A 118 15.77 1.52 13.36
N TYR A 119 14.86 0.62 13.73
CA TYR A 119 13.48 0.60 13.25
C TYR A 119 12.51 0.58 14.42
N THR A 120 11.54 1.50 14.44
CA THR A 120 10.53 1.53 15.50
C THR A 120 9.15 1.89 14.99
N ALA A 121 8.14 1.18 15.48
CA ALA A 121 6.73 1.51 15.32
C ALA A 121 6.19 2.39 16.47
N SER A 122 6.99 2.63 17.51
CA SER A 122 6.58 3.36 18.72
C SER A 122 6.84 4.85 18.54
N GLU A 123 5.77 5.64 18.51
CA GLU A 123 5.86 7.11 18.47
C GLU A 123 6.59 7.68 19.69
N THR A 124 6.42 7.06 20.86
CA THR A 124 7.14 7.47 22.09
C THR A 124 8.63 7.19 21.99
N GLU A 125 9.02 6.03 21.45
CA GLU A 125 10.43 5.68 21.24
C GLU A 125 11.06 6.60 20.20
N LYS A 126 10.36 6.88 19.10
CA LYS A 126 10.75 7.87 18.08
C LYS A 126 11.00 9.24 18.71
N ALA A 127 10.05 9.75 19.50
CA ALA A 127 10.17 11.04 20.16
C ALA A 127 11.35 11.07 21.15
N THR A 128 11.54 9.99 21.90
CA THR A 128 12.65 9.87 22.87
C THR A 128 14.01 9.88 22.18
N ILE A 129 14.16 9.12 21.08
CA ILE A 129 15.41 9.09 20.30
C ILE A 129 15.72 10.49 19.77
N LEU A 130 14.75 11.17 19.16
CA LEU A 130 14.93 12.53 18.62
C LEU A 130 15.30 13.55 19.70
N ALA A 131 14.77 13.39 20.91
CA ALA A 131 15.02 14.32 22.01
C ALA A 131 16.34 14.06 22.75
N THR A 132 16.81 12.81 22.80
CA THR A 132 17.87 12.41 23.76
C THR A 132 19.10 11.78 23.12
N LEU A 133 19.03 11.31 21.87
CA LEU A 133 20.12 10.55 21.23
C LEU A 133 20.61 11.24 19.94
N PRO A 134 21.54 12.21 20.03
CA PRO A 134 21.98 13.02 18.90
C PRO A 134 22.73 12.24 17.82
N GLN A 135 23.19 11.02 18.11
CA GLN A 135 23.82 10.14 17.13
C GLN A 135 22.84 9.53 16.13
N PHE A 136 21.53 9.60 16.39
CA PHE A 136 20.49 9.10 15.49
C PHE A 136 19.92 10.24 14.64
N SER A 137 19.92 10.04 13.32
CA SER A 137 19.18 10.86 12.37
C SER A 137 17.95 10.10 11.87
N LEU A 138 16.80 10.76 11.82
CA LEU A 138 15.58 10.17 11.27
C LEU A 138 15.63 10.20 9.74
N ASP A 139 15.64 9.03 9.11
CA ASP A 139 15.50 8.91 7.64
C ASP A 139 14.05 9.14 7.22
N GLY A 140 13.10 8.75 8.09
CA GLY A 140 11.66 8.92 7.88
C GLY A 140 10.89 7.61 8.01
N ALA A 141 9.72 7.58 7.36
CA ALA A 141 8.88 6.38 7.28
C ALA A 141 9.54 5.33 6.39
N ALA A 142 9.80 4.14 6.92
CA ALA A 142 10.41 3.05 6.17
C ALA A 142 9.35 2.18 5.49
N PHE A 143 8.36 1.72 6.28
CA PHE A 143 7.26 0.87 5.83
C PHE A 143 6.13 0.91 6.87
N TYR A 144 5.04 0.18 6.61
CA TYR A 144 3.92 0.06 7.53
C TYR A 144 3.84 -1.36 8.12
N ALA A 145 3.35 -1.45 9.35
CA ALA A 145 3.13 -2.69 10.07
C ALA A 145 1.84 -2.61 10.89
N SER A 146 1.40 -3.70 11.53
CA SER A 146 0.33 -3.65 12.53
C SER A 146 0.92 -3.57 13.93
N ASN A 147 0.35 -2.76 14.82
CA ASN A 147 0.67 -2.78 16.25
C ASN A 147 -0.21 -3.77 17.06
N ALA A 148 -1.13 -4.46 16.39
CA ALA A 148 -2.04 -5.42 17.01
C ALA A 148 -1.97 -6.79 16.33
N VAL A 149 -2.28 -7.83 17.11
CA VAL A 149 -2.47 -9.20 16.63
C VAL A 149 -3.67 -9.22 15.67
N ALA A 150 -3.50 -9.83 14.50
CA ALA A 150 -4.59 -10.11 13.57
C ALA A 150 -4.36 -11.44 12.84
N THR A 151 -5.44 -12.04 12.35
CA THR A 151 -5.36 -13.26 11.52
C THR A 151 -4.45 -13.03 10.32
N GLY A 152 -3.57 -13.98 10.03
CA GLY A 152 -2.60 -13.88 8.93
C GLY A 152 -1.37 -13.01 9.22
N LEU A 153 -1.28 -12.41 10.42
CA LEU A 153 -0.10 -11.72 10.90
C LEU A 153 0.64 -12.55 11.96
N SER A 154 1.95 -12.37 12.01
CA SER A 154 2.87 -12.96 12.98
C SER A 154 3.68 -11.86 13.66
N PRO A 155 4.08 -12.05 14.92
CA PRO A 155 4.94 -11.10 15.61
C PRO A 155 6.30 -10.98 14.94
N VAL A 156 6.82 -9.76 14.87
CA VAL A 156 8.21 -9.48 14.53
C VAL A 156 8.95 -9.17 15.83
N HIS A 157 9.93 -10.02 16.13
CA HIS A 157 10.74 -10.02 17.33
C HIS A 157 11.93 -9.09 17.18
N ARG A 158 12.15 -8.21 18.16
CA ARG A 158 13.32 -7.32 18.22
C ARG A 158 14.29 -7.82 19.28
N PHE A 159 15.57 -7.75 18.95
CA PHE A 159 16.67 -8.04 19.84
C PHE A 159 17.65 -6.88 19.86
N PHE A 160 18.21 -6.57 21.03
CA PHE A 160 19.30 -5.63 21.21
C PHE A 160 20.63 -6.39 21.40
N ASN A 161 21.60 -6.14 20.53
CA ASN A 161 22.95 -6.67 20.71
C ASN A 161 23.74 -5.79 21.67
N THR A 162 23.99 -6.30 22.88
CA THR A 162 24.68 -5.56 23.95
C THR A 162 26.17 -5.32 23.68
N GLN A 163 26.77 -6.03 22.72
CA GLN A 163 28.18 -5.85 22.33
C GLN A 163 28.34 -4.77 21.26
N THR A 164 27.42 -4.67 20.30
CA THR A 164 27.55 -3.78 19.14
C THR A 164 26.60 -2.57 19.19
N GLY A 165 25.61 -2.57 20.08
CA GLY A 165 24.61 -1.52 20.19
C GLY A 165 23.61 -1.47 19.02
N VAL A 166 23.51 -2.53 18.24
CA VAL A 166 22.61 -2.63 17.07
C VAL A 166 21.41 -3.55 17.37
N HIS A 167 20.34 -3.39 16.61
CA HIS A 167 19.15 -4.22 16.76
C HIS A 167 19.02 -5.25 15.64
N PHE A 168 18.39 -6.38 15.96
CA PHE A 168 18.07 -7.45 15.04
C PHE A 168 16.56 -7.73 15.07
N TYR A 169 15.98 -7.99 13.90
CA TYR A 169 14.55 -8.20 13.72
C TYR A 169 14.27 -9.50 12.97
N THR A 170 13.39 -10.33 13.50
CA THR A 170 12.96 -11.57 12.83
C THR A 170 11.48 -11.85 13.04
N ILE A 171 10.80 -12.35 12.01
CA ILE A 171 9.43 -12.89 12.12
C ILE A 171 9.42 -14.38 12.50
N SER A 172 10.58 -15.02 12.39
CA SER A 172 10.74 -16.47 12.51
C SER A 172 10.89 -16.86 13.96
N GLU A 173 10.01 -17.75 14.42
CA GLU A 173 10.09 -18.30 15.78
C GLU A 173 11.28 -19.26 15.91
N ASP A 174 11.62 -19.97 14.83
CA ASP A 174 12.79 -20.86 14.80
C ASP A 174 14.10 -20.05 14.87
N GLU A 175 14.21 -18.95 14.11
CA GLU A 175 15.36 -18.05 14.18
C GLU A 175 15.45 -17.35 15.54
N LYS A 176 14.34 -16.83 16.07
CA LYS A 176 14.27 -16.27 17.43
C LYS A 176 14.77 -17.26 18.49
N THR A 177 14.32 -18.51 18.43
CA THR A 177 14.74 -19.58 19.36
C THR A 177 16.24 -19.84 19.23
N LEU A 178 16.77 -19.90 18.00
CA LEU A 178 18.21 -20.04 17.76
C LEU A 178 19.01 -18.88 18.37
N VAL A 179 18.57 -17.63 18.15
CA VAL A 179 19.23 -16.43 18.69
C VAL A 179 19.22 -16.46 20.22
N GLN A 180 18.08 -16.72 20.86
CA GLN A 180 17.98 -16.77 22.32
C GLN A 180 18.84 -17.89 22.94
N ALA A 181 18.90 -19.05 22.29
CA ALA A 181 19.64 -20.20 22.82
C ALA A 181 21.15 -20.10 22.59
N SER A 182 21.59 -19.48 21.50
CA SER A 182 22.97 -19.61 21.00
C SER A 182 23.74 -18.30 20.93
N LEU A 183 23.08 -17.15 21.08
CA LEU A 183 23.70 -15.82 20.96
C LEU A 183 23.39 -14.96 22.20
N PRO A 184 24.08 -15.21 23.34
CA PRO A 184 23.79 -14.53 24.62
C PRO A 184 23.97 -13.01 24.59
N GLN A 185 24.66 -12.47 23.59
CA GLN A 185 24.80 -11.03 23.40
C GLN A 185 23.54 -10.35 22.86
N PHE A 186 22.58 -11.10 22.31
CA PHE A 186 21.30 -10.57 21.85
C PHE A 186 20.25 -10.68 22.95
N HIS A 187 19.98 -9.55 23.59
CA HIS A 187 18.88 -9.42 24.54
C HIS A 187 17.55 -9.33 23.80
N TYR A 188 16.53 -10.06 24.24
CA TYR A 188 15.21 -10.02 23.61
C TYR A 188 14.40 -8.82 24.14
N ASP A 189 14.04 -7.90 23.25
CA ASP A 189 13.29 -6.68 23.61
C ASP A 189 11.77 -6.90 23.57
N GLY A 190 11.31 -7.97 22.92
CA GLY A 190 9.89 -8.24 22.73
C GLY A 190 9.44 -8.14 21.28
N VAL A 191 8.12 -7.99 21.11
CA VAL A 191 7.48 -7.81 19.81
C VAL A 191 7.54 -6.34 19.41
N ALA A 192 8.17 -6.04 18.28
CA ALA A 192 8.24 -4.67 17.75
C ALA A 192 6.95 -4.27 17.03
N TYR A 193 6.38 -5.19 16.25
CA TYR A 193 5.15 -5.03 15.48
C TYR A 193 4.72 -6.39 14.90
N TYR A 194 3.61 -6.43 14.17
CA TYR A 194 3.08 -7.61 13.50
C TYR A 194 3.10 -7.43 11.97
N ALA A 195 3.56 -8.45 11.27
CA ALA A 195 3.71 -8.48 9.80
C ALA A 195 3.28 -9.85 9.24
N SER A 196 3.36 -10.09 7.93
CA SER A 196 2.95 -11.37 7.35
C SER A 196 4.14 -12.25 6.95
N LYS A 197 4.01 -13.57 7.16
CA LYS A 197 4.96 -14.59 6.67
C LYS A 197 4.69 -14.99 5.21
N VAL A 198 3.55 -14.59 4.65
CA VAL A 198 3.14 -14.97 3.28
C VAL A 198 2.97 -13.74 2.40
N ALA A 199 3.25 -13.91 1.11
CA ALA A 199 2.97 -12.87 0.12
C ALA A 199 1.46 -12.67 -0.06
N GLY A 200 1.06 -11.47 -0.47
CA GLY A 200 -0.36 -11.15 -0.68
C GLY A 200 -0.57 -9.77 -1.28
N SER A 201 -1.80 -9.47 -1.67
CA SER A 201 -2.18 -8.13 -2.12
C SER A 201 -1.96 -7.11 -1.00
N GLN A 202 -1.49 -5.91 -1.35
CA GLN A 202 -1.18 -4.81 -0.41
C GLN A 202 0.01 -5.07 0.54
N LEU A 203 0.74 -6.17 0.39
CA LEU A 203 2.00 -6.43 1.07
C LEU A 203 3.19 -6.15 0.14
N SER A 204 4.33 -5.83 0.73
CA SER A 204 5.62 -5.75 0.04
C SER A 204 6.65 -6.58 0.78
N PRO A 205 7.56 -7.27 0.06
CA PRO A 205 8.66 -7.97 0.69
C PRO A 205 9.57 -6.98 1.42
N LEU A 206 9.94 -7.30 2.66
CA LEU A 206 11.02 -6.63 3.38
C LEU A 206 12.30 -7.44 3.16
N PHE A 207 13.18 -6.90 2.33
CA PHE A 207 14.48 -7.45 2.01
C PHE A 207 15.43 -7.31 3.19
N ARG A 208 16.18 -8.38 3.49
CA ARG A 208 17.12 -8.45 4.59
C ARG A 208 18.54 -8.63 4.07
N PHE A 209 19.46 -7.88 4.64
CA PHE A 209 20.89 -7.93 4.32
C PHE A 209 21.70 -8.06 5.59
N TYR A 210 22.82 -8.77 5.53
CA TYR A 210 23.74 -8.90 6.64
C TYR A 210 25.11 -8.28 6.33
N TYR A 211 25.58 -7.40 7.21
CA TYR A 211 26.92 -6.84 7.13
C TYR A 211 27.84 -7.58 8.12
N GLY A 212 28.51 -8.63 7.63
CA GLY A 212 29.31 -9.54 8.46
C GLY A 212 30.40 -8.89 9.30
N SER A 213 31.17 -7.94 8.75
CA SER A 213 32.26 -7.30 9.50
C SER A 213 31.79 -6.34 10.59
N LYS A 214 30.53 -5.89 10.55
CA LYS A 214 29.94 -4.99 11.56
C LYS A 214 28.86 -5.66 12.42
N GLY A 215 28.43 -6.87 12.05
CA GLY A 215 27.52 -7.68 12.86
C GLY A 215 26.09 -7.15 12.96
N PHE A 216 25.59 -6.45 11.93
CA PHE A 216 24.22 -5.94 11.90
C PHE A 216 23.47 -6.31 10.62
N HIS A 217 22.15 -6.22 10.69
CA HIS A 217 21.27 -6.39 9.55
C HIS A 217 20.74 -5.05 9.05
N PHE A 218 20.46 -4.99 7.75
CA PHE A 218 19.77 -3.88 7.11
C PHE A 218 18.47 -4.38 6.46
N TYR A 219 17.42 -3.57 6.55
CA TYR A 219 16.08 -3.92 6.10
C TYR A 219 15.51 -2.85 5.17
N SER A 220 14.96 -3.27 4.04
CA SER A 220 14.30 -2.37 3.09
C SER A 220 13.16 -3.06 2.38
N ASN A 221 12.03 -2.38 2.19
CA ASN A 221 10.95 -2.82 1.32
C ASN A 221 11.04 -2.20 -0.09
N SER A 222 12.11 -1.45 -0.38
CA SER A 222 12.36 -0.84 -1.69
C SER A 222 13.17 -1.79 -2.56
N ALA A 223 12.59 -2.23 -3.67
CA ALA A 223 13.29 -3.05 -4.67
C ALA A 223 14.49 -2.28 -5.27
N THR A 224 14.35 -0.97 -5.49
CA THR A 224 15.44 -0.12 -5.98
C THR A 224 16.59 -0.02 -4.98
N GLU A 225 16.30 0.14 -3.68
CA GLU A 225 17.34 0.18 -2.64
C GLU A 225 18.02 -1.19 -2.52
N ARG A 226 17.24 -2.28 -2.56
CA ARG A 226 17.77 -3.66 -2.61
C ARG A 226 18.74 -3.83 -3.78
N ASP A 227 18.31 -3.49 -4.99
CA ASP A 227 19.12 -3.68 -6.20
C ASP A 227 20.36 -2.80 -6.18
N THR A 228 20.26 -1.58 -5.64
CA THR A 228 21.41 -0.70 -5.44
C THR A 228 22.41 -1.32 -4.48
N ILE A 229 21.98 -1.83 -3.33
CA ILE A 229 22.87 -2.47 -2.34
C ILE A 229 23.54 -3.70 -2.95
N ILE A 230 22.78 -4.58 -3.62
CA ILE A 230 23.32 -5.78 -4.28
C ILE A 230 24.40 -5.41 -5.31
N ASN A 231 24.16 -4.36 -6.11
CA ASN A 231 25.04 -4.00 -7.22
C ASN A 231 26.25 -3.14 -6.79
N THR A 232 26.14 -2.40 -5.68
CA THR A 232 27.14 -1.37 -5.33
C THR A 232 27.84 -1.59 -4.00
N LEU A 233 27.28 -2.42 -3.10
CA LEU A 233 27.80 -2.61 -1.74
C LEU A 233 28.05 -4.11 -1.43
N PRO A 234 29.14 -4.70 -1.97
CA PRO A 234 29.44 -6.14 -1.82
C PRO A 234 29.65 -6.60 -0.38
N GLN A 235 29.87 -5.68 0.56
CA GLN A 235 29.96 -5.97 2.00
C GLN A 235 28.63 -6.38 2.63
N TYR A 236 27.49 -6.09 1.98
CA TYR A 236 26.17 -6.53 2.40
C TYR A 236 25.83 -7.85 1.72
N GLN A 237 25.65 -8.90 2.51
CA GLN A 237 25.18 -10.19 2.02
C GLN A 237 23.66 -10.16 1.94
N PHE A 238 23.09 -10.33 0.75
CA PHE A 238 21.65 -10.42 0.58
C PHE A 238 21.13 -11.76 1.12
N GLU A 239 20.19 -11.70 2.06
CA GLU A 239 19.60 -12.88 2.70
C GLU A 239 18.20 -13.22 2.18
N GLY A 240 17.69 -12.46 1.20
CA GLY A 240 16.36 -12.65 0.63
C GLY A 240 15.29 -11.81 1.33
N THR A 241 14.05 -12.29 1.23
CA THR A 241 12.89 -11.69 1.92
C THR A 241 12.86 -12.17 3.36
N GLY A 242 12.94 -11.26 4.32
CA GLY A 242 12.77 -11.60 5.74
C GLY A 242 11.31 -11.88 6.08
N TYR A 243 10.39 -11.05 5.58
CA TYR A 243 8.94 -11.19 5.71
C TYR A 243 8.23 -10.14 4.85
N PHE A 244 6.89 -10.09 4.90
CA PHE A 244 6.08 -9.18 4.11
C PHE A 244 5.45 -8.11 5.02
N VAL A 245 5.72 -6.85 4.70
CA VAL A 245 5.23 -5.67 5.43
C VAL A 245 4.08 -5.01 4.67
N MET A 246 3.27 -4.22 5.37
CA MET A 246 2.14 -3.53 4.76
C MET A 246 2.61 -2.37 3.89
N THR A 247 1.96 -2.19 2.75
CA THR A 247 2.05 -0.93 1.98
C THR A 247 1.17 0.13 2.62
N ALA A 248 1.40 1.41 2.30
CA ALA A 248 0.56 2.54 2.73
C ALA A 248 -0.95 2.36 2.42
N ASN A 249 -1.27 1.41 1.55
CA ASN A 249 -2.61 1.11 1.06
C ASN A 249 -3.31 -0.03 1.84
N TRP A 250 -2.67 -0.62 2.86
CA TRP A 250 -3.24 -1.70 3.68
C TRP A 250 -4.50 -1.24 4.42
N GLY A 251 -5.68 -1.67 3.95
CA GLY A 251 -6.97 -1.28 4.52
C GLY A 251 -7.46 0.12 4.14
N LYS A 252 -6.71 0.84 3.29
CA LYS A 252 -7.17 2.03 2.57
C LYS A 252 -7.18 1.71 1.08
N SER A 253 -8.35 1.37 0.55
CA SER A 253 -8.65 1.74 -0.83
C SER A 253 -8.72 3.27 -0.87
N THR A 254 -7.55 3.91 -0.97
CA THR A 254 -7.30 5.30 -1.35
C THR A 254 -5.80 5.53 -1.22
N LEU A 255 -5.08 5.50 -2.35
CA LEU A 255 -3.92 6.38 -2.49
C LEU A 255 -4.40 7.79 -2.12
N LYS A 256 -3.97 8.31 -0.97
CA LYS A 256 -3.78 9.74 -0.83
C LYS A 256 -2.28 9.94 -0.70
N LEU A 257 -1.69 10.49 -1.77
CA LEU A 257 -0.47 11.29 -1.68
C LEU A 257 -0.60 12.18 -0.43
N PRO A 258 0.46 12.40 0.38
CA PRO A 258 0.39 13.38 1.45
C PRO A 258 -0.05 14.69 0.80
N HIS A 259 -1.30 15.10 1.07
CA HIS A 259 -1.77 16.37 0.55
C HIS A 259 -0.91 17.42 1.25
N THR A 260 -0.33 18.31 0.47
CA THR A 260 0.61 19.36 0.88
C THR A 260 -0.04 20.39 1.83
N GLY A 261 -1.20 20.11 2.44
CA GLY A 261 -2.10 21.09 3.04
C GLY A 261 -2.80 21.96 2.00
N ILE A 262 -2.43 21.81 0.73
CA ILE A 262 -2.99 22.55 -0.39
C ILE A 262 -4.39 21.99 -0.72
N THR A 263 -5.36 22.90 -0.80
CA THR A 263 -6.75 22.63 -1.20
C THR A 263 -7.12 23.54 -2.36
N ASN A 264 -8.32 23.42 -2.90
CA ASN A 264 -8.84 24.37 -3.89
C ASN A 264 -8.96 25.83 -3.38
N GLN A 265 -8.69 26.10 -2.10
CA GLN A 265 -8.69 27.45 -1.52
C GLN A 265 -7.37 27.83 -0.85
N GLN A 266 -6.48 26.88 -0.57
CA GLN A 266 -5.28 27.09 0.25
C GLN A 266 -4.03 26.65 -0.52
N CYS A 267 -3.07 27.56 -0.73
CA CYS A 267 -1.82 27.33 -1.43
C CYS A 267 -0.64 27.87 -0.61
N PHE A 268 0.59 27.43 -0.87
CA PHE A 268 1.77 27.98 -0.21
C PHE A 268 2.16 29.32 -0.79
N GLN A 269 2.59 30.21 0.11
CA GLN A 269 3.23 31.47 -0.25
C GLN A 269 4.72 31.26 -0.58
N VAL A 270 5.26 32.10 -1.46
CA VAL A 270 6.69 32.12 -1.80
C VAL A 270 7.57 32.21 -0.56
N SER A 271 8.58 31.35 -0.49
CA SER A 271 9.55 31.30 0.62
C SER A 271 8.93 31.07 2.01
N SER A 272 7.74 30.46 2.09
CA SER A 272 7.03 30.19 3.35
C SER A 272 6.29 28.87 3.29
N SER A 273 6.11 28.22 4.46
CA SER A 273 5.23 27.07 4.63
C SER A 273 3.82 27.47 5.10
N ALA A 274 3.47 28.76 5.05
CA ALA A 274 2.14 29.25 5.39
C ALA A 274 1.17 29.03 4.22
N LEU A 275 -0.05 28.58 4.54
CA LEU A 275 -1.15 28.43 3.60
C LEU A 275 -1.93 29.76 3.47
N VAL A 276 -2.05 30.26 2.26
CA VAL A 276 -2.76 31.49 1.89
C VAL A 276 -3.80 31.18 0.81
N ALA A 277 -4.68 32.14 0.50
CA ALA A 277 -5.61 32.00 -0.62
C ALA A 277 -4.84 31.75 -1.93
N CYS A 278 -5.26 30.76 -2.73
CA CYS A 278 -4.57 30.43 -3.97
C CYS A 278 -4.52 31.60 -4.98
N GLY A 279 -5.51 32.51 -4.98
CA GLY A 279 -5.45 33.73 -5.81
C GLY A 279 -4.56 34.85 -5.27
N SER A 280 -3.86 34.66 -4.15
CA SER A 280 -3.04 35.73 -3.55
C SER A 280 -1.72 35.92 -4.30
N ALA A 281 -1.22 37.16 -4.32
CA ALA A 281 0.06 37.49 -4.94
C ALA A 281 1.23 36.63 -4.39
N GLY A 282 1.19 36.31 -3.10
CA GLY A 282 2.18 35.45 -2.45
C GLY A 282 2.15 34.00 -2.94
N ALA A 283 0.97 33.46 -3.28
CA ALA A 283 0.83 32.12 -3.83
C ALA A 283 1.22 32.05 -5.32
N THR A 284 0.78 33.03 -6.12
CA THR A 284 1.12 33.11 -7.55
C THR A 284 2.60 33.38 -7.79
N ALA A 285 3.29 34.09 -6.89
CA ALA A 285 4.72 34.35 -6.97
C ALA A 285 5.60 33.13 -6.65
N LEU A 286 5.09 32.15 -5.88
CA LEU A 286 5.81 30.89 -5.64
C LEU A 286 5.78 30.02 -6.88
N ASN A 287 4.56 29.74 -7.35
CA ASN A 287 4.26 28.98 -8.55
C ASN A 287 2.75 29.07 -8.83
N PRO A 288 2.29 29.53 -10.01
CA PRO A 288 0.87 29.53 -10.37
C PRO A 288 0.30 28.13 -10.63
N ASP A 289 1.12 27.07 -10.67
CA ASP A 289 0.73 25.69 -10.94
C ASP A 289 0.72 24.80 -9.68
N GLN A 290 0.63 25.37 -8.48
CA GLN A 290 0.43 24.56 -7.26
C GLN A 290 -0.90 23.80 -7.34
N ASP A 291 -1.00 22.64 -6.69
CA ASP A 291 -2.18 21.77 -6.77
C ASP A 291 -3.51 22.46 -6.41
N GLY A 292 -3.48 23.51 -5.58
CA GLY A 292 -4.66 24.30 -5.21
C GLY A 292 -5.05 25.37 -6.25
N HIS A 293 -4.11 25.72 -7.14
CA HIS A 293 -4.39 26.47 -8.36
C HIS A 293 -4.94 25.56 -9.48
N ARG A 294 -4.83 24.22 -9.35
CA ARG A 294 -5.38 23.27 -10.32
C ARG A 294 -6.90 23.10 -10.27
N THR A 295 -7.61 23.98 -9.56
CA THR A 295 -9.08 24.12 -9.66
C THR A 295 -9.57 24.38 -11.07
N ALA A 296 -8.67 24.82 -11.95
CA ALA A 296 -8.93 25.16 -13.33
C ALA A 296 -8.00 24.44 -14.35
N VAL A 297 -7.29 23.37 -13.97
CA VAL A 297 -6.56 22.55 -14.96
C VAL A 297 -7.51 21.50 -15.52
N ASN A 298 -7.85 21.65 -16.80
CA ASN A 298 -8.84 20.83 -17.53
C ASN A 298 -10.20 20.71 -16.81
N PRO A 299 -10.83 21.83 -16.41
CA PRO A 299 -12.21 21.78 -15.91
C PRO A 299 -13.05 21.08 -16.97
N MET A 300 -14.02 20.26 -16.52
CA MET A 300 -14.94 19.65 -17.47
C MET A 300 -15.59 20.75 -18.31
N SER A 301 -15.26 20.77 -19.60
CA SER A 301 -15.69 21.79 -20.54
C SER A 301 -16.54 21.13 -21.60
N TYR A 302 -17.71 21.69 -21.82
CA TYR A 302 -18.68 21.16 -22.74
C TYR A 302 -19.24 22.26 -23.61
N SER A 303 -19.58 21.90 -24.84
CA SER A 303 -20.24 22.78 -25.79
C SER A 303 -21.37 22.05 -26.53
N GLU A 304 -22.31 22.82 -27.05
CA GLU A 304 -23.38 22.29 -27.89
C GLU A 304 -22.82 21.98 -29.28
N VAL A 305 -23.28 20.88 -29.88
CA VAL A 305 -22.81 20.45 -31.21
C VAL A 305 -23.49 21.31 -32.29
N ALA A 306 -22.70 21.90 -33.19
CA ALA A 306 -23.23 22.74 -34.27
C ALA A 306 -23.93 21.91 -35.36
N LYS A 307 -25.02 22.44 -35.91
CA LYS A 307 -25.74 21.84 -37.06
C LYS A 307 -25.14 22.33 -38.38
N VAL A 308 -25.14 21.45 -39.39
CA VAL A 308 -24.88 21.86 -40.77
C VAL A 308 -26.03 22.78 -41.21
N GLY A 309 -25.71 24.00 -41.64
CA GLY A 309 -26.70 25.02 -42.01
C GLY A 309 -27.09 25.99 -40.89
N GLY A 310 -26.47 25.89 -39.71
CA GLY A 310 -26.62 26.85 -38.62
C GLY A 310 -27.47 26.35 -37.45
N GLY A 311 -27.24 26.94 -36.27
CA GLY A 311 -27.83 26.51 -35.01
C GLY A 311 -27.06 25.34 -34.37
N VAL A 312 -27.65 24.77 -33.32
CA VAL A 312 -27.05 23.73 -32.47
C VAL A 312 -28.04 22.60 -32.19
N TYR A 313 -27.54 21.40 -31.91
CA TYR A 313 -28.32 20.29 -31.39
C TYR A 313 -28.64 20.51 -29.91
N ALA A 314 -29.79 20.01 -29.46
CA ALA A 314 -30.12 20.07 -28.04
C ALA A 314 -29.21 19.14 -27.23
N ARG A 315 -28.97 19.47 -25.96
CA ARG A 315 -28.17 18.63 -25.03
C ARG A 315 -28.77 17.24 -24.78
N THR A 316 -30.06 17.06 -25.06
CA THR A 316 -30.75 15.76 -25.05
C THR A 316 -30.52 14.92 -26.33
N GLU A 317 -29.86 15.50 -27.33
CA GLU A 317 -29.42 14.83 -28.56
C GLU A 317 -27.93 14.49 -28.48
N CYS A 318 -27.07 15.49 -28.27
CA CYS A 318 -25.63 15.27 -28.10
C CYS A 318 -24.93 16.47 -27.46
N VAL A 319 -23.75 16.21 -26.89
CA VAL A 319 -22.90 17.18 -26.20
C VAL A 319 -21.46 16.95 -26.65
N ARG A 320 -20.72 18.02 -26.94
CA ARG A 320 -19.27 17.94 -27.18
C ARG A 320 -18.53 18.11 -25.87
N ASP A 321 -17.60 17.22 -25.60
CA ASP A 321 -16.55 17.41 -24.60
C ASP A 321 -15.40 18.18 -25.25
N ASP A 322 -15.13 19.39 -24.77
CA ASP A 322 -14.12 20.26 -25.37
C ASP A 322 -12.69 19.86 -25.00
N ILE A 323 -12.52 19.04 -23.97
CA ILE A 323 -11.21 18.55 -23.52
C ILE A 323 -10.77 17.39 -24.42
N THR A 324 -11.65 16.42 -24.64
CA THR A 324 -11.34 15.23 -25.43
C THR A 324 -11.68 15.39 -26.92
N GLY A 325 -12.54 16.35 -27.26
CA GLY A 325 -13.13 16.48 -28.58
C GLY A 325 -14.15 15.39 -28.92
N LEU A 326 -14.46 14.49 -27.97
CA LEU A 326 -15.47 13.46 -28.14
C LEU A 326 -16.87 14.08 -28.14
N ILE A 327 -17.78 13.46 -28.88
CA ILE A 327 -19.20 13.82 -28.87
C ILE A 327 -19.95 12.71 -28.14
N TRP A 328 -20.61 13.08 -27.06
CA TRP A 328 -21.39 12.20 -26.22
C TRP A 328 -22.86 12.24 -26.58
N GLU A 329 -23.49 11.08 -26.53
CA GLU A 329 -24.92 10.94 -26.76
C GLU A 329 -25.69 11.64 -25.64
N GLY A 330 -26.57 12.59 -25.97
CA GLY A 330 -27.54 13.16 -25.05
C GLY A 330 -28.70 12.19 -24.81
N LYS A 331 -29.34 12.25 -23.64
CA LYS A 331 -30.49 11.36 -23.34
C LYS A 331 -31.82 12.11 -23.44
N ALA A 332 -32.78 11.48 -24.09
CA ALA A 332 -34.15 11.96 -24.15
C ALA A 332 -34.88 11.67 -22.82
N ALA A 333 -36.01 12.34 -22.60
CA ALA A 333 -36.86 12.08 -21.44
C ALA A 333 -37.72 10.81 -21.62
N SER A 334 -37.99 10.41 -22.87
CA SER A 334 -38.83 9.27 -23.23
C SER A 334 -38.39 8.65 -24.56
N GLY A 335 -39.00 7.52 -24.93
CA GLY A 335 -38.70 6.78 -26.16
C GLY A 335 -37.45 5.90 -26.05
N LEU A 336 -36.93 5.45 -27.19
CA LEU A 336 -35.82 4.49 -27.24
C LEU A 336 -34.51 5.06 -26.66
N ARG A 337 -34.28 6.38 -26.76
CA ARG A 337 -33.12 7.06 -26.16
C ARG A 337 -33.37 7.60 -24.74
N ALA A 338 -34.42 7.14 -24.07
CA ALA A 338 -34.70 7.57 -22.70
C ALA A 338 -33.56 7.16 -21.77
N GLY A 339 -33.12 8.07 -20.90
CA GLY A 339 -31.98 7.81 -20.03
C GLY A 339 -32.21 6.77 -18.93
N GLY A 340 -33.47 6.35 -18.73
CA GLY A 340 -33.85 5.25 -17.83
C GLY A 340 -33.85 3.87 -18.50
N ASN A 341 -33.67 3.79 -19.83
CA ASN A 341 -33.65 2.50 -20.53
C ASN A 341 -32.38 1.73 -20.18
N THR A 342 -32.51 0.42 -20.06
CA THR A 342 -31.43 -0.50 -19.72
C THR A 342 -31.29 -1.59 -20.76
N TYR A 343 -30.07 -2.08 -20.93
CA TYR A 343 -29.71 -3.02 -21.98
C TYR A 343 -28.78 -4.10 -21.44
N THR A 344 -28.84 -5.30 -22.01
CA THR A 344 -27.74 -6.28 -21.87
C THR A 344 -26.53 -5.84 -22.69
N ASN A 345 -25.36 -6.48 -22.49
CA ASN A 345 -24.09 -6.06 -23.09
C ASN A 345 -23.35 -7.21 -23.78
N TYR A 346 -24.02 -7.90 -24.71
CA TYR A 346 -23.38 -8.93 -25.55
C TYR A 346 -22.76 -8.28 -26.80
N ASP A 347 -21.49 -8.57 -27.06
CA ASP A 347 -20.71 -7.97 -28.14
C ASP A 347 -19.82 -8.96 -28.92
N ASP A 348 -19.73 -10.22 -28.48
CA ASP A 348 -18.84 -11.22 -29.09
C ASP A 348 -19.47 -12.62 -29.15
N VAL A 349 -19.70 -13.13 -30.37
CA VAL A 349 -20.27 -14.47 -30.63
C VAL A 349 -19.32 -15.63 -30.31
N THR A 350 -18.04 -15.33 -30.08
CA THR A 350 -17.02 -16.34 -29.75
C THR A 350 -16.84 -16.51 -28.25
N GLN A 351 -17.39 -15.60 -27.44
CA GLN A 351 -17.25 -15.58 -26.00
C GLN A 351 -18.55 -15.94 -25.29
N ARG A 352 -18.43 -16.62 -24.15
CA ARG A 352 -19.59 -16.96 -23.31
C ARG A 352 -20.05 -15.72 -22.55
N GLN A 353 -21.14 -15.10 -22.97
CA GLN A 353 -21.63 -13.82 -22.42
C GLN A 353 -23.07 -13.88 -21.91
N ARG A 354 -23.88 -14.84 -22.41
CA ARG A 354 -25.30 -14.97 -22.09
C ARG A 354 -25.50 -16.08 -21.08
N HIS A 355 -26.35 -15.87 -20.06
CA HIS A 355 -26.70 -16.95 -19.14
C HIS A 355 -27.61 -17.98 -19.84
N GLY A 356 -27.16 -19.23 -19.95
CA GLY A 356 -27.84 -20.33 -20.64
C GLY A 356 -28.94 -21.03 -19.83
N GLY A 357 -29.18 -20.59 -18.59
CA GLY A 357 -30.11 -21.21 -17.66
C GLY A 357 -29.43 -22.07 -16.60
N ALA A 358 -30.22 -22.52 -15.62
CA ALA A 358 -29.73 -23.32 -14.51
C ALA A 358 -29.07 -24.62 -15.02
N GLY A 359 -27.84 -24.89 -14.59
CA GLY A 359 -27.08 -26.08 -14.98
C GLY A 359 -26.37 -26.00 -16.34
N VAL A 360 -26.61 -24.95 -17.14
CA VAL A 360 -25.97 -24.76 -18.45
C VAL A 360 -24.79 -23.78 -18.37
N GLY A 361 -24.84 -22.82 -17.43
CA GLY A 361 -23.82 -21.79 -17.28
C GLY A 361 -23.87 -20.75 -18.40
N TYR A 362 -22.79 -19.98 -18.60
CA TYR A 362 -22.73 -18.98 -19.66
C TYR A 362 -22.45 -19.61 -21.03
N VAL A 363 -23.16 -19.15 -22.04
CA VAL A 363 -23.08 -19.60 -23.43
C VAL A 363 -22.79 -18.43 -24.36
N ASN A 364 -22.34 -18.76 -25.57
CA ASN A 364 -22.07 -17.75 -26.58
C ASN A 364 -23.38 -17.13 -27.08
N PRO A 365 -23.49 -15.79 -27.13
CA PRO A 365 -24.63 -15.13 -27.72
C PRO A 365 -24.63 -15.33 -29.25
N THR A 366 -25.80 -15.33 -29.86
CA THR A 366 -25.94 -15.33 -31.32
C THR A 366 -25.85 -13.91 -31.87
N THR A 367 -25.56 -13.78 -33.16
CA THR A 367 -25.60 -12.48 -33.86
C THR A 367 -26.97 -11.81 -33.76
N VAL A 368 -28.05 -12.59 -33.71
CA VAL A 368 -29.42 -12.04 -33.53
C VAL A 368 -29.54 -11.39 -32.16
N GLU A 369 -29.14 -12.09 -31.10
CA GLU A 369 -29.19 -11.61 -29.70
C GLU A 369 -28.29 -10.40 -29.44
N ILE A 370 -27.12 -10.34 -30.09
CA ILE A 370 -26.25 -9.15 -30.04
C ILE A 370 -26.95 -7.94 -30.66
N ASN A 371 -27.67 -8.13 -31.76
CA ASN A 371 -28.32 -7.05 -32.51
C ASN A 371 -29.74 -6.73 -32.00
N GLU A 372 -30.25 -7.41 -30.98
CA GLU A 372 -31.56 -7.10 -30.40
C GLU A 372 -31.61 -5.69 -29.81
N ALA A 373 -32.75 -5.01 -29.95
CA ALA A 373 -32.93 -3.66 -29.42
C ALA A 373 -32.80 -3.56 -27.89
N SER A 374 -32.93 -4.69 -27.18
CA SER A 374 -32.71 -4.86 -25.74
C SER A 374 -31.23 -4.97 -25.36
N ASN A 375 -30.32 -5.07 -26.33
CA ASN A 375 -28.88 -5.12 -26.14
C ASN A 375 -28.23 -3.79 -26.51
N SER A 376 -27.14 -3.44 -25.83
CA SER A 376 -26.27 -2.29 -26.10
C SER A 376 -25.83 -2.16 -27.57
N VAL A 377 -25.52 -3.27 -28.26
CA VAL A 377 -25.11 -3.25 -29.68
C VAL A 377 -26.31 -2.97 -30.58
N GLY A 378 -27.46 -3.60 -30.35
CA GLY A 378 -28.69 -3.27 -31.06
C GLY A 378 -29.14 -1.82 -30.82
N TYR A 379 -29.01 -1.30 -29.59
CA TYR A 379 -29.25 0.10 -29.28
C TYR A 379 -28.30 1.04 -30.04
N MET A 380 -27.00 0.74 -30.05
CA MET A 380 -26.00 1.47 -30.82
C MET A 380 -26.35 1.48 -32.32
N ASN A 381 -26.76 0.33 -32.87
CA ASN A 381 -27.19 0.22 -34.26
C ASN A 381 -28.39 1.11 -34.56
N TYR A 382 -29.37 1.18 -33.65
CA TYR A 382 -30.50 2.10 -33.77
C TYR A 382 -30.05 3.57 -33.75
N VAL A 383 -29.17 3.97 -32.83
CA VAL A 383 -28.69 5.37 -32.76
C VAL A 383 -27.91 5.75 -34.04
N ASN A 384 -27.15 4.81 -34.60
CA ASN A 384 -26.47 5.00 -35.88
C ASN A 384 -27.45 5.08 -37.07
N SER A 385 -28.53 4.30 -37.08
CA SER A 385 -29.50 4.30 -38.17
C SER A 385 -30.32 5.58 -38.25
N VAL A 386 -30.59 6.22 -37.11
CA VAL A 386 -31.27 7.53 -37.05
C VAL A 386 -30.32 8.70 -37.26
N ALA A 387 -29.03 8.44 -37.49
CA ALA A 387 -27.98 9.44 -37.67
C ALA A 387 -28.04 10.56 -36.60
N LEU A 388 -28.07 10.18 -35.32
CA LEU A 388 -28.21 11.14 -34.22
C LEU A 388 -27.11 12.22 -34.30
N CYS A 389 -27.53 13.48 -34.29
CA CYS A 389 -26.66 14.65 -34.50
C CYS A 389 -25.91 14.66 -35.85
N GLY A 390 -26.47 14.01 -36.87
CA GLY A 390 -25.82 13.84 -38.17
C GLY A 390 -24.67 12.83 -38.16
N LEU A 391 -24.50 12.09 -37.06
CA LEU A 391 -23.40 11.13 -36.88
C LEU A 391 -23.92 9.69 -36.97
N THR A 392 -23.16 8.82 -37.64
CA THR A 392 -23.47 7.40 -37.85
C THR A 392 -22.37 6.46 -37.35
N ASN A 393 -21.43 7.00 -36.56
CA ASN A 393 -20.27 6.30 -36.01
C ASN A 393 -20.29 6.28 -34.48
N TRP A 394 -21.48 6.25 -33.89
CA TRP A 394 -21.69 6.05 -32.46
C TRP A 394 -21.21 4.66 -32.05
N ARG A 395 -20.55 4.60 -30.91
CA ARG A 395 -20.01 3.38 -30.31
C ARG A 395 -20.23 3.36 -28.81
N ILE A 396 -20.21 2.17 -28.24
CA ILE A 396 -20.15 1.99 -26.79
C ILE A 396 -18.76 2.49 -26.34
N PRO A 397 -18.68 3.36 -25.32
CA PRO A 397 -17.41 3.92 -24.83
C PRO A 397 -16.57 2.85 -24.12
N SER A 398 -15.25 3.02 -24.10
CA SER A 398 -14.41 2.31 -23.13
C SER A 398 -14.70 2.80 -21.71
N ALA A 399 -14.28 2.03 -20.71
CA ALA A 399 -14.35 2.49 -19.32
C ALA A 399 -13.59 3.81 -19.13
N ASP A 400 -12.41 3.97 -19.74
CA ASP A 400 -11.60 5.19 -19.63
C ASP A 400 -12.28 6.42 -20.22
N GLU A 401 -12.94 6.26 -21.37
CA GLU A 401 -13.71 7.34 -21.97
C GLU A 401 -14.88 7.73 -21.08
N LEU A 402 -15.64 6.74 -20.57
CA LEU A 402 -16.80 7.01 -19.74
C LEU A 402 -16.41 7.63 -18.39
N MET A 403 -15.23 7.30 -17.86
CA MET A 403 -14.66 7.96 -16.70
C MET A 403 -14.37 9.45 -16.93
N GLY A 404 -14.15 9.87 -18.18
CA GLY A 404 -13.86 11.27 -18.53
C GLY A 404 -15.02 12.23 -18.29
N ILE A 405 -16.27 11.75 -18.22
CA ILE A 405 -17.45 12.58 -17.93
C ILE A 405 -17.91 12.51 -16.46
N ILE A 406 -17.14 11.84 -15.60
CA ILE A 406 -17.40 11.76 -14.16
C ILE A 406 -16.82 13.00 -13.47
N ASP A 407 -17.67 13.75 -12.78
CA ASP A 407 -17.31 14.85 -11.90
C ASP A 407 -16.92 14.33 -10.50
N TYR A 408 -15.63 14.11 -10.29
CA TYR A 408 -15.09 13.69 -8.98
C TYR A 408 -15.12 14.79 -7.91
N GLY A 409 -15.49 16.03 -8.26
CA GLY A 409 -15.75 17.10 -7.30
C GLY A 409 -17.14 17.01 -6.66
N THR A 410 -18.02 16.16 -7.19
CA THR A 410 -19.38 15.96 -6.68
C THR A 410 -19.43 14.82 -5.66
N ASN A 411 -20.01 15.09 -4.49
CA ASN A 411 -20.13 14.10 -3.42
C ASN A 411 -21.45 13.32 -3.46
N PHE A 412 -21.40 12.04 -3.10
CA PHE A 412 -22.60 11.25 -2.81
C PHE A 412 -23.49 11.98 -1.77
N PRO A 413 -24.82 12.03 -1.92
CA PRO A 413 -25.67 11.25 -2.82
C PRO A 413 -25.97 11.88 -4.20
N ALA A 414 -25.32 12.99 -4.54
CA ALA A 414 -25.50 13.64 -5.83
C ALA A 414 -24.92 12.77 -6.97
N ILE A 415 -25.50 12.89 -8.17
CA ILE A 415 -24.98 12.22 -9.36
C ILE A 415 -23.68 12.89 -9.79
N THR A 416 -22.64 12.10 -10.03
CA THR A 416 -21.29 12.56 -10.38
C THR A 416 -21.15 12.87 -11.87
N VAL A 417 -22.20 13.38 -12.50
CA VAL A 417 -22.21 13.81 -13.91
C VAL A 417 -22.87 15.18 -13.95
N ASN A 418 -22.32 16.10 -14.74
CA ASN A 418 -22.87 17.45 -14.83
C ASN A 418 -24.27 17.44 -15.49
N MET A 419 -25.32 17.49 -14.67
CA MET A 419 -26.71 17.39 -15.13
C MET A 419 -27.18 18.57 -15.98
N ALA A 420 -26.50 19.72 -15.91
CA ALA A 420 -26.80 20.84 -16.80
C ALA A 420 -26.39 20.53 -18.25
N TRP A 421 -25.33 19.74 -18.43
CA TRP A 421 -24.86 19.31 -19.74
C TRP A 421 -25.44 17.95 -20.16
N TYR A 422 -25.61 17.02 -19.22
CA TYR A 422 -26.17 15.70 -19.47
C TYR A 422 -27.52 15.51 -18.76
N PRO A 423 -28.59 16.16 -19.24
CA PRO A 423 -29.92 15.95 -18.69
C PRO A 423 -30.36 14.49 -18.89
N ASN A 424 -31.34 14.07 -18.09
CA ASN A 424 -31.91 12.71 -18.11
C ASN A 424 -30.87 11.60 -17.83
N THR A 425 -29.79 11.90 -17.10
CA THR A 425 -28.84 10.86 -16.66
C THR A 425 -29.38 10.16 -15.42
N SER A 426 -29.44 8.83 -15.46
CA SER A 426 -29.84 8.00 -14.33
C SER A 426 -28.67 7.80 -13.37
N ARG A 427 -28.95 7.75 -12.07
CA ARG A 427 -27.97 7.39 -11.04
C ARG A 427 -27.78 5.86 -11.00
N ALA A 428 -27.02 5.33 -11.95
CA ALA A 428 -26.84 3.90 -12.16
C ALA A 428 -25.41 3.55 -12.59
N SER A 429 -25.13 2.24 -12.73
CA SER A 429 -23.94 1.75 -13.43
C SER A 429 -24.19 1.80 -14.93
N TYR A 430 -23.18 2.12 -15.73
CA TYR A 430 -23.33 2.30 -17.17
C TYR A 430 -22.42 1.35 -17.94
N TRP A 431 -22.96 0.65 -18.93
CA TRP A 431 -22.18 -0.29 -19.72
C TRP A 431 -21.08 0.37 -20.55
N THR A 432 -19.96 -0.34 -20.67
CA THR A 432 -18.80 0.02 -21.48
C THR A 432 -18.43 -1.14 -22.41
N SER A 433 -17.61 -0.88 -23.41
CA SER A 433 -17.02 -1.91 -24.28
C SER A 433 -15.81 -2.60 -23.62
N SER A 434 -15.41 -2.19 -22.42
CA SER A 434 -14.25 -2.75 -21.73
C SER A 434 -14.63 -4.05 -21.04
N GLY A 435 -14.16 -5.18 -21.58
CA GLY A 435 -14.32 -6.50 -20.97
C GLY A 435 -13.46 -6.68 -19.71
N PHE A 436 -13.80 -7.68 -18.90
CA PHE A 436 -12.98 -8.11 -17.77
C PHE A 436 -12.07 -9.28 -18.18
N SER A 437 -10.76 -9.12 -18.05
CA SER A 437 -9.79 -10.11 -18.57
C SER A 437 -9.89 -11.49 -17.92
N ALA A 438 -10.38 -11.57 -16.68
CA ALA A 438 -10.55 -12.85 -15.98
C ALA A 438 -11.93 -13.49 -16.21
N SER A 439 -12.88 -12.81 -16.86
CA SER A 439 -14.20 -13.35 -17.17
C SER A 439 -14.81 -12.73 -18.42
N SER A 440 -15.08 -13.56 -19.43
CA SER A 440 -15.67 -13.10 -20.68
C SER A 440 -17.15 -12.74 -20.59
N TYR A 441 -17.85 -13.22 -19.55
CA TYR A 441 -19.25 -12.85 -19.28
C TYR A 441 -19.38 -11.58 -18.43
N GLU A 442 -18.29 -10.95 -17.99
CA GLU A 442 -18.33 -9.68 -17.25
C GLU A 442 -17.79 -8.51 -18.09
N ALA A 443 -18.30 -7.31 -17.82
CA ALA A 443 -17.80 -6.06 -18.37
C ALA A 443 -17.72 -4.98 -17.30
N TRP A 444 -16.82 -4.01 -17.49
CA TRP A 444 -16.73 -2.84 -16.62
C TRP A 444 -17.96 -1.94 -16.81
N ALA A 445 -18.49 -1.45 -15.70
CA ALA A 445 -19.65 -0.56 -15.68
C ALA A 445 -19.54 0.49 -14.57
N PRO A 446 -18.86 1.63 -14.83
CA PRO A 446 -18.73 2.72 -13.88
C PRO A 446 -20.09 3.20 -13.33
N TYR A 447 -20.12 3.55 -12.04
CA TYR A 447 -21.32 3.95 -11.30
C TYR A 447 -21.38 5.46 -11.08
N PHE A 448 -22.37 6.12 -11.68
CA PHE A 448 -22.55 7.57 -11.64
C PHE A 448 -23.10 8.13 -10.31
N GLY A 449 -23.46 7.28 -9.34
CA GLY A 449 -23.89 7.78 -8.03
C GLY A 449 -22.75 8.11 -7.07
N ALA A 450 -21.57 7.52 -7.28
CA ALA A 450 -20.41 7.69 -6.41
C ALA A 450 -19.10 7.85 -7.19
N GLY A 451 -19.16 7.98 -8.52
CA GLY A 451 -17.98 8.00 -9.38
C GLY A 451 -17.14 6.73 -9.28
N SER A 452 -17.74 5.57 -8.93
CA SER A 452 -16.99 4.32 -8.77
C SER A 452 -16.66 3.73 -10.12
N THR A 453 -15.39 3.44 -10.36
CA THR A 453 -14.90 2.96 -11.66
C THR A 453 -14.51 1.48 -11.65
N SER A 454 -14.48 0.86 -10.46
CA SER A 454 -14.13 -0.54 -10.28
C SER A 454 -15.32 -1.50 -10.38
N ASN A 455 -16.50 -1.00 -10.74
CA ASN A 455 -17.69 -1.82 -10.84
C ASN A 455 -17.65 -2.65 -12.12
N ARG A 456 -17.96 -3.94 -12.00
CA ARG A 456 -18.14 -4.87 -13.11
C ARG A 456 -19.33 -5.75 -12.83
N TYR A 457 -20.03 -6.16 -13.87
CA TYR A 457 -21.22 -6.99 -13.75
C TYR A 457 -21.31 -8.01 -14.88
N PRO A 458 -22.05 -9.11 -14.68
CA PRO A 458 -22.44 -10.01 -15.75
C PRO A 458 -23.17 -9.29 -16.88
N ARG A 459 -22.77 -9.56 -18.12
CA ARG A 459 -23.26 -8.91 -19.36
C ARG A 459 -24.73 -9.22 -19.67
N ASP A 460 -25.32 -10.21 -19.02
CA ASP A 460 -26.73 -10.57 -19.10
C ASP A 460 -27.64 -9.76 -18.16
N LEU A 461 -27.06 -8.96 -17.27
CA LEU A 461 -27.81 -7.95 -16.52
C LEU A 461 -28.08 -6.70 -17.36
N SER A 462 -29.16 -5.99 -17.04
CA SER A 462 -29.54 -4.78 -17.77
C SER A 462 -29.10 -3.52 -17.06
N TYR A 463 -28.25 -2.72 -17.72
CA TYR A 463 -27.81 -1.41 -17.25
C TYR A 463 -27.92 -0.34 -18.35
N PRO A 464 -28.03 0.95 -17.99
CA PRO A 464 -27.98 2.03 -18.98
C PRO A 464 -26.71 2.03 -19.83
N VAL A 465 -26.83 2.58 -21.04
CA VAL A 465 -25.71 2.80 -21.99
C VAL A 465 -25.73 4.29 -22.36
N ARG A 466 -24.56 4.93 -22.48
CA ARG A 466 -24.41 6.24 -23.14
C ARG A 466 -23.35 6.10 -24.21
N LEU A 467 -23.73 6.36 -25.46
CA LEU A 467 -22.81 6.21 -26.59
C LEU A 467 -21.87 7.41 -26.72
N VAL A 468 -20.76 7.19 -27.42
CA VAL A 468 -19.77 8.21 -27.75
C VAL A 468 -19.42 8.13 -29.24
N SER A 469 -19.02 9.25 -29.83
CA SER A 469 -18.47 9.35 -31.18
C SER A 469 -17.19 10.18 -31.16
N GLY A 470 -16.28 9.90 -32.10
CA GLY A 470 -14.95 10.52 -32.21
C GLY A 470 -13.81 9.51 -32.17
N ARG A 471 -12.59 9.98 -32.50
CA ARG A 471 -11.37 9.15 -32.50
C ARG A 471 -11.05 8.67 -31.07
N ARG A 472 -10.72 7.39 -30.94
CA ARG A 472 -10.11 6.85 -29.71
C ARG A 472 -8.69 7.42 -29.59
N PHE A 473 -8.30 7.79 -28.38
CA PHE A 473 -6.92 8.17 -28.06
C PHE A 473 -5.99 6.96 -28.12
#